data_AF-A0A962U3L4-F1
#
_entry.id   AF-A0A962U3L4-F1
#
_cell.length_a   1.000
_cell.length_b   1.000
_cell.length_c   1.000
_cell.angle_alpha   90.00
_cell.angle_beta   90.00
_cell.angle_gamma   90.00
#
_symmetry.space_group_name_H-M   'P 1'
#
loop_
_entity.id
_entity.type
_entity.pdbx_description
1 polymer ?
#
loop_
_entity_poly.entity_id
_entity_poly.type
_entity_poly.pdbx_seq_one_letter_code
_entity_poly.pdbx_strand_id
1 'polypeptide(L)'
;MNPAASHKADLVVVNKCERVLLLLRRGNEIARFRVSLGGQPVGHKQQEGDRRTPEGRYLLDYKKSDSAYYKAIHISYPNAKDVADARR
;
A
#
# COMPACT_ATOMS: atom_id res chain seq x y z
N MET A 1 28.77 16.23 -7.12
CA MET A 1 28.40 15.06 -7.96
C MET A 1 26.98 14.66 -7.64
N ASN A 2 26.05 14.75 -8.58
CA ASN A 2 24.67 14.31 -8.38
C ASN A 2 24.24 13.45 -9.57
N PRO A 3 24.39 12.13 -9.52
CA PRO A 3 23.71 11.25 -10.43
C PRO A 3 22.47 10.75 -9.68
N ALA A 4 21.32 11.39 -9.91
CA ALA A 4 20.03 10.78 -9.62
C ALA A 4 19.88 9.58 -10.56
N ALA A 5 20.58 8.49 -10.25
CA ALA A 5 20.31 7.19 -10.83
C ALA A 5 18.81 6.94 -10.63
N SER A 6 18.14 6.42 -11.64
CA SER A 6 16.72 6.14 -11.60
C SER A 6 16.42 5.11 -10.50
N HIS A 7 16.24 5.58 -9.26
CA HIS A 7 15.89 4.82 -8.07
C HIS A 7 14.38 4.54 -8.05
N LYS A 8 13.83 4.09 -9.17
CA LYS A 8 12.43 3.68 -9.25
C LYS A 8 12.28 2.32 -8.57
N ALA A 9 11.37 2.25 -7.60
CA ALA A 9 10.93 1.00 -7.01
C ALA A 9 10.09 0.21 -8.04
N ASP A 10 10.18 -1.12 -8.00
CA ASP A 10 9.26 -2.02 -8.71
C ASP A 10 8.22 -2.66 -7.78
N LEU A 11 8.43 -2.56 -6.46
CA LEU A 11 7.50 -3.06 -5.46
C LEU A 11 7.45 -2.14 -4.25
N VAL A 12 6.24 -1.96 -3.72
CA VAL A 12 5.96 -1.27 -2.45
C VAL A 12 5.48 -2.32 -1.45
N VAL A 13 6.15 -2.42 -0.31
CA VAL A 13 5.77 -3.34 0.77
C VAL A 13 5.37 -2.52 1.98
N VAL A 14 4.16 -2.74 2.50
CA VAL A 14 3.70 -2.12 3.75
C VAL A 14 3.70 -3.18 4.83
N ASN A 15 4.65 -3.08 5.77
CA ASN A 15 4.66 -3.89 6.98
C ASN A 15 3.87 -3.15 8.07
N LYS A 16 2.68 -3.68 8.38
CA LYS A 16 1.76 -3.03 9.30
C LYS A 16 2.17 -3.14 10.76
N CYS A 17 2.74 -4.27 11.16
CA CYS A 17 3.22 -4.50 12.52
C CYS A 17 4.31 -3.50 12.87
N GLU A 18 5.25 -3.29 11.96
CA GLU A 18 6.33 -2.33 12.12
C GLU A 18 5.95 -0.89 11.77
N ARG A 19 4.78 -0.67 11.13
CA ARG A 19 4.31 0.62 10.63
C ARG A 19 5.33 1.28 9.69
N VAL A 20 5.84 0.49 8.74
CA VAL A 20 6.81 0.96 7.73
C VAL A 20 6.36 0.60 6.33
N LEU A 21 6.72 1.47 5.39
CA LEU A 21 6.64 1.25 3.96
C LEU A 21 8.06 1.11 3.42
N LEU A 22 8.31 0.02 2.70
CA LEU A 22 9.56 -0.28 2.04
C LEU A 22 9.37 -0.13 0.54
N LEU A 23 10.31 0.55 -0.11
CA LEU A 23 10.44 0.56 -1.55
C LEU A 23 11.51 -0.46 -1.92
N LEU A 24 11.13 -1.44 -2.75
CA LEU A 24 12.04 -2.47 -3.21
C LEU A 24 12.32 -2.32 -4.71
N ARG A 25 13.50 -2.77 -5.11
CA ARG A 25 13.88 -2.96 -6.51
C ARG A 25 14.61 -4.29 -6.67
N ARG A 26 14.06 -5.20 -7.49
CA ARG A 26 14.58 -6.57 -7.68
C ARG A 26 14.83 -7.28 -6.34
N GLY A 27 13.91 -7.10 -5.39
CA GLY A 27 13.98 -7.70 -4.04
C GLY A 27 14.87 -6.96 -3.02
N ASN A 28 15.62 -5.94 -3.42
CA ASN A 28 16.47 -5.17 -2.50
C ASN A 28 15.75 -3.91 -2.01
N GLU A 29 15.89 -3.59 -0.72
CA GLU A 29 15.38 -2.34 -0.15
C GLU A 29 16.19 -1.15 -0.68
N ILE A 30 15.49 -0.18 -1.26
CA ILE A 30 16.07 1.07 -1.75
C ILE A 30 15.62 2.29 -0.95
N ALA A 31 14.53 2.17 -0.18
CA ALA A 31 14.10 3.19 0.76
C ALA A 31 13.11 2.63 1.80
N ARG A 32 13.08 3.26 2.97
CA ARG A 32 12.16 2.94 4.08
C ARG A 32 11.55 4.21 4.65
N PHE A 33 10.24 4.17 4.87
CA PHE A 33 9.46 5.28 5.40
C PHE A 33 8.57 4.81 6.55
N ARG A 34 8.41 5.64 7.57
CA ARG A 34 7.40 5.41 8.61
C ARG A 34 6.02 5.76 8.05
N VAL A 35 5.01 4.94 8.34
CA VAL A 35 3.64 5.16 7.88
C VAL A 35 2.65 5.18 9.03
N SER A 36 1.59 5.95 8.86
CA SER A 36 0.40 5.90 9.71
C SER A 36 -0.64 5.00 9.05
N LEU A 37 -1.25 4.11 9.83
CA LEU A 37 -2.33 3.23 9.38
C LEU A 37 -3.64 3.65 10.06
N GLY A 38 -4.76 3.24 9.46
CA GLY A 38 -6.09 3.45 10.04
C GLY A 38 -6.25 2.83 11.44
N GLY A 39 -7.31 3.23 12.15
CA GLY A 39 -7.51 2.97 13.58
C GLY A 39 -7.59 1.50 14.03
N GLN A 40 -7.70 0.54 13.10
CA GLN A 40 -7.57 -0.89 13.38
C GLN A 40 -6.57 -1.54 12.42
N PRO A 41 -5.25 -1.49 12.71
CA PRO A 41 -4.23 -1.94 11.76
C PRO A 41 -4.01 -3.47 11.75
N VAL A 42 -4.69 -4.22 12.64
CA VAL A 42 -4.53 -5.67 12.79
C VAL A 42 -5.66 -6.39 12.05
N GLY A 43 -5.27 -7.30 11.15
CA GLY A 43 -6.18 -8.16 10.39
C GLY A 43 -6.58 -7.57 9.03
N HIS A 44 -6.99 -8.46 8.13
CA HIS A 44 -7.48 -8.11 6.80
C HIS A 44 -8.82 -7.37 6.86
N LYS A 45 -9.03 -6.45 5.92
CA LYS A 45 -10.26 -5.66 5.77
C LYS A 45 -11.41 -6.54 5.32
N GLN A 46 -12.51 -6.57 6.06
CA GLN A 46 -13.67 -7.41 5.76
C GLN A 46 -14.89 -6.59 5.32
N GLN A 47 -15.02 -5.33 5.78
CA GLN A 47 -16.18 -4.49 5.46
C GLN A 47 -15.86 -2.99 5.47
N GLU A 48 -16.70 -2.20 4.82
CA GLU A 48 -16.66 -0.74 4.94
C GLU A 48 -16.85 -0.33 6.42
N GLY A 49 -16.08 0.66 6.88
CA GLY A 49 -16.14 1.13 8.28
C GLY A 49 -15.26 0.37 9.30
N ASP A 50 -14.67 -0.78 8.97
CA ASP A 50 -13.81 -1.54 9.91
C ASP A 50 -12.43 -0.91 10.18
N ARG A 51 -12.08 0.18 9.48
CA ARG A 51 -10.79 0.90 9.55
C ARG A 51 -9.54 0.03 9.38
N ARG A 52 -9.68 -1.16 8.78
CA ARG A 52 -8.57 -2.05 8.44
C ARG A 52 -8.00 -1.68 7.07
N THR A 53 -6.69 -1.85 6.93
CA THR A 53 -6.02 -1.81 5.63
C THR A 53 -6.06 -3.23 5.06
N PRO A 54 -6.32 -3.44 3.76
CA PRO A 54 -6.26 -4.79 3.18
C PRO A 54 -4.86 -5.42 3.31
N GLU A 55 -4.80 -6.75 3.27
CA GLU A 55 -3.58 -7.57 3.24
C GLU A 55 -3.57 -8.39 1.98
N GLY A 56 -2.44 -8.46 1.28
CA GLY A 56 -2.33 -9.15 0.01
C GLY A 56 -1.49 -8.39 -1.00
N ARG A 57 -1.49 -8.87 -2.24
CA ARG A 57 -0.83 -8.20 -3.37
C ARG A 57 -1.86 -7.42 -4.17
N TYR A 58 -1.55 -6.15 -4.39
CA TYR A 58 -2.38 -5.22 -5.14
C TYR A 58 -1.53 -4.46 -6.15
N LEU A 59 -2.16 -4.00 -7.22
CA LEU A 59 -1.54 -3.09 -8.18
C LEU A 59 -1.77 -1.65 -7.74
N LEU A 60 -0.74 -0.82 -7.86
CA LEU A 60 -0.91 0.64 -7.83
C LEU A 60 -1.38 1.06 -9.22
N ASP A 61 -2.68 1.23 -9.38
CA ASP A 61 -3.32 1.33 -10.70
C ASP A 61 -3.45 2.78 -11.20
N TYR A 62 -3.72 3.75 -10.31
CA TYR A 62 -3.69 5.16 -10.68
C TYR A 62 -3.30 6.09 -9.54
N LYS A 63 -2.76 7.25 -9.91
CA LYS A 63 -2.52 8.37 -9.01
C LYS A 63 -3.72 9.30 -9.05
N LYS A 64 -4.37 9.52 -7.91
CA LYS A 64 -5.51 10.43 -7.79
C LYS A 64 -5.00 11.86 -7.81
N SER A 65 -5.14 12.53 -8.96
CA SER A 65 -4.69 13.91 -9.16
C SER A 65 -5.61 14.95 -8.50
N ASP A 66 -6.90 14.64 -8.39
CA ASP A 66 -7.97 15.45 -7.80
C ASP A 66 -8.20 15.10 -6.32
N SER A 67 -7.12 14.86 -5.58
CA SER A 67 -7.19 14.46 -4.18
C SER A 67 -7.04 15.67 -3.26
N ALA A 68 -7.87 15.75 -2.21
CA ALA A 68 -7.63 16.66 -1.09
C ALA A 68 -6.35 16.32 -0.30
N TYR A 69 -5.77 15.13 -0.54
CA TYR A 69 -4.56 14.63 0.09
C TYR A 69 -3.37 14.61 -0.87
N TYR A 70 -2.17 14.86 -0.34
CA TYR A 70 -0.93 14.86 -1.11
C TYR A 70 -0.58 13.46 -1.63
N LYS A 71 -0.44 13.33 -2.96
CA LYS A 71 0.00 12.10 -3.68
C LYS A 71 -0.80 10.86 -3.29
N ALA A 72 -2.14 10.96 -3.35
CA ALA A 72 -3.00 9.79 -3.19
C ALA A 72 -2.82 8.81 -4.35
N ILE A 73 -2.58 7.55 -4.02
CA ILE A 73 -2.41 6.45 -4.97
C ILE A 73 -3.51 5.43 -4.66
N HIS A 74 -4.21 5.01 -5.70
CA HIS A 74 -5.20 3.94 -5.59
C HIS A 74 -4.52 2.57 -5.69
N ILE A 75 -5.10 1.61 -5.00
CA ILE A 75 -4.69 0.20 -5.06
C ILE A 75 -5.86 -0.61 -5.61
N SER A 76 -5.58 -1.68 -6.33
CA SER A 76 -6.58 -2.55 -6.96
C SER A 76 -7.38 -3.42 -5.96
N TYR A 77 -7.75 -2.88 -4.80
CA TYR A 77 -8.65 -3.47 -3.82
C TYR A 77 -10.08 -2.96 -4.04
N PRO A 78 -11.12 -3.80 -3.89
CA PRO A 78 -11.05 -5.24 -3.64
C PRO A 78 -10.71 -6.03 -4.91
N ASN A 79 -9.85 -7.05 -4.78
CA ASN A 79 -9.63 -8.04 -5.83
C ASN A 79 -10.70 -9.16 -5.75
N ALA A 80 -10.68 -10.10 -6.69
CA ALA A 80 -11.67 -11.19 -6.73
C ALA A 80 -11.73 -12.03 -5.44
N LYS A 81 -10.58 -12.23 -4.77
CA LYS A 81 -10.51 -12.93 -3.48
C LYS A 81 -11.14 -12.09 -2.37
N ASP A 82 -10.86 -10.79 -2.31
CA ASP A 82 -11.44 -9.90 -1.31
C ASP A 82 -12.97 -9.81 -1.45
N VAL A 83 -13.48 -9.78 -2.69
CA VAL A 83 -14.93 -9.80 -2.96
C VAL A 83 -15.56 -11.12 -2.51
N ALA A 84 -14.87 -12.25 -2.71
CA ALA A 84 -15.35 -13.55 -2.25
C ALA A 84 -15.37 -13.65 -0.72
N ASP A 85 -14.31 -13.17 -0.06
CA ASP A 85 -14.18 -13.19 1.40
C ASP A 85 -15.18 -12.23 2.08
N ALA A 86 -15.59 -11.13 1.42
CA ALA A 86 -16.59 -10.19 1.93
C ALA A 86 -18.05 -10.67 1.85
N ARG A 87 -18.34 -11.71 1.06
CA ARG A 87 -19.71 -12.28 0.92
C ARG A 87 -20.02 -13.38 1.92
N ARG A 88 -19.08 -13.69 2.81
CA ARG A 88 -19.15 -14.78 3.76
C ARG A 88 -19.53 -14.29 5.15
#